data_AF-A0A6M0SWZ5-F1
#
_entry.id   AF-A0A6M0SWZ5-F1
#
_cell.length_a   1.000
_cell.length_b   1.000
_cell.length_c   1.000
_cell.angle_alpha   90.00
_cell.angle_beta   90.00
_cell.angle_gamma   90.00
#
_symmetry.space_group_name_H-M   'P 1'
#
loop_
_entity.id
_entity.type
_entity.pdbx_description
1 polymer ?
#
loop_
_entity_poly.entity_id
_entity_poly.type
_entity_poly.pdbx_seq_one_letter_code
_entity_poly.pdbx_strand_id
1 'polypeptide(L)'
;MNNKKVFIIEYDDNNNEIDRNCIADEKWLFKNYYQFVNRRYLLDKKDREIFNDKQWEAMEYFEDEPIRLYTSMDSDYSYLISNAKLNVDKIEVWKRFFNEPIELQQFVKKIYKQHLWQWHINRPIKDGIPFDDYSFQGCYNWVKSISGIYYSVYNDGTRCWDFVDNKPTYKQAKYQNNKGRRIIFFSFKDWKEYIMNLNEFK
;
A
#
# COMPACT_ATOMS: atom_id res chain seq x y z
N MET A 1 4.02 -1.12 39.93
CA MET A 1 4.25 -2.10 38.85
C MET A 1 5.35 -1.52 37.96
N ASN A 2 6.49 -2.22 37.85
CA ASN A 2 7.60 -1.79 36.98
C ASN A 2 7.32 -2.30 35.56
N ASN A 3 6.95 -1.39 34.65
CA ASN A 3 6.77 -1.70 33.24
C ASN A 3 8.05 -2.36 32.68
N LYS A 4 8.02 -3.67 32.47
CA LYS A 4 9.10 -4.39 31.78
C LYS A 4 9.16 -3.95 30.31
N LYS A 5 10.36 -3.64 29.82
CA LYS A 5 10.64 -3.33 28.42
C LYS A 5 11.62 -4.35 27.87
N VAL A 6 11.46 -4.71 26.60
CA VAL A 6 12.36 -5.60 25.86
C VAL A 6 13.04 -4.79 24.78
N PHE A 7 14.36 -4.93 24.70
CA PHE A 7 15.19 -4.22 23.73
C PHE A 7 15.96 -5.20 22.84
N ILE A 8 16.19 -4.80 21.59
CA ILE A 8 17.26 -5.34 20.75
C ILE A 8 18.39 -4.31 20.77
N ILE A 9 19.62 -4.79 20.97
CA ILE A 9 20.83 -3.97 21.04
C ILE A 9 21.81 -4.52 20.00
N GLU A 10 22.32 -3.64 19.15
CA GLU A 10 23.33 -3.97 18.13
C GLU A 10 24.69 -3.46 18.59
N TYR A 11 25.73 -4.27 18.36
CA TYR A 11 27.10 -3.96 18.72
C TYR A 11 28.00 -3.99 17.49
N ASP A 12 29.04 -3.15 17.47
CA ASP A 12 30.11 -3.24 16.48
C ASP A 12 31.11 -4.38 16.80
N ASP A 13 32.09 -4.59 15.92
CA ASP A 13 33.14 -5.62 16.09
C ASP A 13 34.02 -5.41 17.35
N ASN A 14 33.97 -4.22 17.96
CA ASN A 14 34.69 -3.88 19.19
C ASN A 14 33.79 -3.97 20.44
N ASN A 15 32.59 -4.56 20.34
CA ASN A 15 31.57 -4.63 21.38
C ASN A 15 31.04 -3.27 21.87
N ASN A 16 31.14 -2.20 21.08
CA ASN A 16 30.46 -0.94 21.40
C ASN A 16 29.01 -1.02 20.95
N GLU A 17 28.07 -0.57 21.79
CA GLU A 17 26.66 -0.42 21.41
C GLU A 17 26.54 0.64 20.31
N ILE A 18 26.02 0.25 19.16
CA ILE A 18 25.78 1.16 18.01
C ILE A 18 24.29 1.47 17.80
N ASP A 19 23.42 0.70 18.45
CA ASP A 19 21.98 0.85 18.34
C ASP A 19 21.19 0.15 19.47
N ARG A 20 20.01 0.69 19.78
CA ARG A 20 19.09 0.14 20.78
C ARG A 20 17.63 0.45 20.42
N ASN A 21 16.83 -0.59 20.19
CA ASN A 21 15.40 -0.46 19.90
C ASN A 21 14.54 -1.16 20.95
N CYS A 22 13.51 -0.48 21.44
CA CYS A 22 12.50 -1.08 22.31
C CYS A 22 11.47 -1.82 21.43
N ILE A 23 11.42 -3.15 21.53
CA ILE A 23 10.54 -3.99 20.69
C ILE A 23 9.25 -4.41 21.40
N ALA A 24 9.20 -4.33 22.74
CA ALA A 24 7.97 -4.56 23.49
C ALA A 24 8.00 -3.87 24.86
N ASP A 25 6.82 -3.50 25.37
CA ASP A 25 6.61 -3.15 26.78
C ASP A 25 5.56 -4.08 27.42
N GLU A 26 5.44 -4.04 28.75
CA GLU A 26 4.61 -4.96 29.54
C GLU A 26 3.12 -4.98 29.14
N LYS A 27 2.60 -3.92 28.51
CA LYS A 27 1.23 -3.89 27.96
C LYS A 27 1.10 -4.66 26.65
N TRP A 28 2.19 -4.74 25.89
CA TRP A 28 2.27 -5.36 24.57
C TRP A 28 2.61 -6.86 24.63
N LEU A 29 3.51 -7.25 25.55
CA LEU A 29 3.97 -8.63 25.74
C LEU A 29 2.85 -9.65 26.00
N PHE A 30 1.77 -9.23 26.65
CA PHE A 30 0.70 -10.15 27.09
C PHE A 30 -0.49 -10.26 26.13
N LYS A 31 -0.61 -9.37 25.13
CA LYS A 31 -1.85 -9.29 24.35
C LYS A 31 -1.79 -9.94 22.98
N ASN A 32 -0.63 -10.03 22.34
CA ASN A 32 -0.54 -10.57 20.99
C ASN A 32 0.80 -11.28 20.73
N TYR A 33 0.72 -12.59 20.47
CA TYR A 33 1.79 -13.38 19.86
C TYR A 33 2.40 -12.63 18.66
N TYR A 34 3.73 -12.49 18.62
CA TYR A 34 4.71 -12.27 17.52
C TYR A 34 4.33 -11.54 16.21
N GLN A 35 3.09 -11.61 15.74
CA GLN A 35 2.55 -11.01 14.50
C GLN A 35 2.59 -9.48 14.47
N PHE A 36 2.79 -8.82 15.62
CA PHE A 36 2.71 -7.36 15.73
C PHE A 36 4.00 -6.68 16.20
N VAL A 37 5.09 -7.41 16.44
CA VAL A 37 6.39 -6.73 16.61
C VAL A 37 6.66 -6.00 15.30
N ASN A 38 6.85 -4.68 15.36
CA ASN A 38 7.19 -3.92 14.17
C ASN A 38 8.51 -4.47 13.63
N ARG A 39 8.40 -5.23 12.54
CA ARG A 39 9.45 -6.12 12.03
C ARG A 39 10.69 -5.35 11.62
N ARG A 40 10.56 -4.05 11.32
CA ARG A 40 11.70 -3.19 11.00
C ARG A 40 12.68 -3.10 12.17
N TYR A 41 12.22 -3.12 13.41
CA TYR A 41 13.09 -3.07 14.59
C TYR A 41 13.89 -4.36 14.83
N LEU A 42 13.64 -5.41 14.04
CA LEU A 42 14.41 -6.64 14.03
C LEU A 42 15.56 -6.62 13.01
N LEU A 43 15.58 -5.64 12.10
CA LEU A 43 16.66 -5.46 11.11
C LEU A 43 17.88 -4.81 11.75
N ASP A 44 19.06 -4.98 11.13
CA ASP A 44 20.28 -4.22 11.45
C ASP A 44 20.06 -2.71 11.24
N LYS A 45 20.79 -1.87 11.97
CA LYS A 45 20.72 -0.40 11.89
C LYS A 45 20.85 0.12 10.46
N LYS A 46 21.87 -0.36 9.75
CA LYS A 46 22.12 0.02 8.34
C LYS A 46 20.92 -0.24 7.43
N ASP A 47 20.15 -1.30 7.70
CA ASP A 47 19.02 -1.71 6.88
C ASP A 47 17.77 -0.90 7.24
N ARG A 48 17.60 -0.56 8.52
CA ARG A 48 16.53 0.35 8.97
C ARG A 48 16.73 1.77 8.45
N GLU A 49 17.97 2.21 8.32
CA GLU A 49 18.31 3.57 7.84
C GLU A 49 18.10 3.76 6.33
N ILE A 50 17.80 2.69 5.56
CA ILE A 50 17.47 2.80 4.13
C ILE A 50 16.24 3.69 3.90
N PHE A 51 15.29 3.67 4.83
CA PHE A 51 14.08 4.49 4.79
C PHE A 51 13.92 5.26 6.09
N ASN A 52 13.38 6.48 5.99
CA ASN A 52 13.02 7.23 7.19
C ASN A 52 11.74 6.67 7.85
N ASP A 53 11.45 7.11 9.07
CA ASP A 53 10.28 6.63 9.83
C ASP A 53 8.95 6.77 9.08
N LYS A 54 8.73 7.90 8.38
CA LYS A 54 7.48 8.12 7.62
C LYS A 54 7.35 7.15 6.45
N GLN A 55 8.46 6.76 5.83
CA GLN A 55 8.48 5.77 4.77
C GLN A 55 8.21 4.36 5.31
N TRP A 56 8.79 4.01 6.46
CA TRP A 56 8.47 2.77 7.16
C TRP A 56 7.00 2.67 7.56
N GLU A 57 6.47 3.70 8.21
CA GLU A 57 5.05 3.80 8.54
C GLU A 57 4.16 3.70 7.28
N ALA A 58 4.60 4.29 6.18
CA ALA A 58 3.89 4.19 4.91
C ALA A 58 3.90 2.77 4.34
N MET A 59 4.97 1.99 4.48
CA MET A 59 5.04 0.60 4.02
C MET A 59 4.16 -0.31 4.87
N GLU A 60 4.12 -0.09 6.19
CA GLU A 60 3.27 -0.83 7.13
C GLU A 60 1.78 -0.73 6.78
N TYR A 61 1.35 0.34 6.12
CA TYR A 61 -0.01 0.50 5.62
C TYR A 61 -0.41 -0.51 4.54
N PHE A 62 0.54 -1.01 3.76
CA PHE A 62 0.26 -1.82 2.56
C PHE A 62 0.27 -3.32 2.80
N GLU A 63 0.47 -3.80 4.03
CA GLU A 63 0.47 -5.24 4.43
C GLU A 63 1.38 -6.19 3.61
N ASP A 64 2.10 -5.68 2.59
CA ASP A 64 3.10 -6.38 1.79
C ASP A 64 4.43 -6.31 2.54
N GLU A 65 5.08 -7.45 2.76
CA GLU A 65 6.19 -7.53 3.69
C GLU A 65 7.54 -7.18 3.01
N PRO A 66 8.13 -5.99 3.26
CA PRO A 66 9.48 -5.68 2.79
C PRO A 66 10.55 -6.52 3.52
N ILE A 67 10.17 -7.18 4.62
CA ILE A 67 11.06 -7.89 5.55
C ILE A 67 10.69 -9.36 5.56
N ARG A 68 11.66 -10.22 5.26
CA ARG A 68 11.54 -11.68 5.42
C ARG A 68 11.90 -12.04 6.85
N LEU A 69 11.02 -12.77 7.53
CA LEU A 69 11.31 -13.36 8.82
C LEU A 69 11.71 -14.82 8.64
N TYR A 70 12.90 -15.17 9.09
CA TYR A 70 13.36 -16.55 9.16
C TYR A 70 13.20 -17.05 10.58
N THR A 71 12.31 -18.02 10.79
CA THR A 71 12.10 -18.66 12.09
C THR A 71 12.85 -19.99 12.14
N SER A 72 13.73 -20.16 13.12
CA SER A 72 14.17 -21.50 13.53
C SER A 72 13.26 -22.00 14.66
N MET A 73 12.76 -23.23 14.52
CA MET A 73 12.15 -23.95 15.63
C MET A 73 13.21 -24.90 16.19
N ASP A 74 13.83 -24.54 17.32
CA ASP A 74 14.46 -25.55 18.15
C ASP A 74 13.42 -26.16 19.09
N SER A 75 13.53 -27.47 19.30
CA SER A 75 12.48 -28.37 19.83
C SER A 75 12.05 -28.12 21.27
N ASP A 76 12.76 -27.26 22.00
CA ASP A 76 12.47 -26.96 23.39
C ASP A 76 11.88 -25.55 23.48
N TYR A 77 10.56 -25.53 23.57
CA TYR A 77 9.66 -24.38 23.64
C TYR A 77 10.26 -23.04 24.10
N SER A 78 9.82 -22.00 23.39
CA SER A 78 9.89 -20.57 23.68
C SER A 78 11.27 -19.94 23.45
N TYR A 79 11.57 -19.54 22.22
CA TYR A 79 11.66 -18.15 21.74
C TYR A 79 11.96 -18.22 20.24
N LEU A 80 10.99 -17.87 19.40
CA LEU A 80 11.21 -17.71 17.95
C LEU A 80 12.08 -16.45 17.76
N ILE A 81 13.41 -16.57 17.88
CA ILE A 81 14.31 -15.46 17.55
C ILE A 81 14.41 -15.44 16.03
N SER A 82 13.63 -14.54 15.42
CA SER A 82 13.60 -14.36 13.97
C SER A 82 14.84 -13.60 13.51
N ASN A 83 15.57 -14.15 12.54
CA ASN A 83 16.51 -13.35 11.74
C ASN A 83 15.66 -12.58 10.71
N ALA A 84 15.61 -11.26 10.81
CA ALA A 84 14.94 -10.42 9.84
C ALA A 84 15.93 -9.99 8.77
N LYS A 85 15.57 -10.19 7.50
CA LYS A 85 16.35 -9.67 6.37
C LYS A 85 15.45 -8.92 5.41
N LEU A 86 16.04 -7.95 4.73
CA LEU A 86 15.35 -7.24 3.67
C LEU A 86 15.06 -8.17 2.49
N ASN A 87 13.84 -8.05 1.95
CA ASN A 87 13.50 -8.60 0.65
C ASN A 87 13.96 -7.62 -0.44
N VAL A 88 15.17 -7.82 -0.98
CA VAL A 88 15.81 -6.88 -1.91
C VAL A 88 14.89 -6.47 -3.07
N ASP A 89 14.18 -7.43 -3.67
CA ASP A 89 13.25 -7.15 -4.78
C ASP A 89 12.13 -6.19 -4.38
N LYS A 90 11.56 -6.37 -3.18
CA LYS A 90 10.53 -5.49 -2.64
C LYS A 90 11.09 -4.11 -2.27
N ILE A 91 12.31 -4.05 -1.75
CA ILE A 91 12.95 -2.79 -1.35
C ILE A 91 13.18 -1.87 -2.55
N GLU A 92 13.63 -2.40 -3.69
CA GLU A 92 13.84 -1.59 -4.89
C GLU A 92 12.52 -1.01 -5.44
N VAL A 93 11.41 -1.71 -5.24
CA VAL A 93 10.08 -1.23 -5.60
C VAL A 93 9.68 -0.07 -4.70
N TRP A 94 9.88 -0.20 -3.39
CA TRP A 94 9.61 0.86 -2.43
C TRP A 94 10.45 2.11 -2.68
N LYS A 95 11.75 1.95 -2.99
CA LYS A 95 12.62 3.07 -3.38
C LYS A 95 12.07 3.79 -4.61
N ARG A 96 11.68 3.06 -5.66
CA ARG A 96 11.05 3.65 -6.85
C ARG A 96 9.76 4.39 -6.49
N PHE A 97 8.89 3.77 -5.73
CA PHE A 97 7.61 4.36 -5.32
C PHE A 97 7.78 5.65 -4.52
N PHE A 98 8.72 5.71 -3.57
CA PHE A 98 8.95 6.93 -2.78
C PHE A 98 9.58 8.07 -3.59
N ASN A 99 10.13 7.78 -4.77
CA ASN A 99 10.61 8.79 -5.72
C ASN A 99 9.51 9.28 -6.68
N GLU A 100 8.31 8.69 -6.67
CA GLU A 100 7.18 9.15 -7.48
C GLU A 100 6.53 10.43 -6.91
N PRO A 101 5.78 11.19 -7.72
CA PRO A 101 5.01 12.34 -7.23
C PRO A 101 4.11 11.98 -6.05
N ILE A 102 3.95 12.93 -5.12
CA ILE A 102 3.20 12.69 -3.87
C ILE A 102 1.73 12.32 -4.16
N GLU A 103 1.16 12.87 -5.22
CA GLU A 103 -0.20 12.58 -5.67
C GLU A 103 -0.33 11.12 -6.11
N LEU A 104 0.69 10.57 -6.79
CA LEU A 104 0.73 9.16 -7.16
C LEU A 104 0.79 8.28 -5.92
N GLN A 105 1.67 8.62 -4.98
CA GLN A 105 1.80 7.87 -3.74
C GLN A 105 0.48 7.84 -2.96
N GLN A 106 -0.19 8.99 -2.85
CA GLN A 106 -1.49 9.11 -2.20
C GLN A 106 -2.59 8.34 -2.94
N PHE A 107 -2.59 8.37 -4.27
CA PHE A 107 -3.57 7.66 -5.08
C PHE A 107 -3.41 6.14 -4.94
N VAL A 108 -2.18 5.61 -5.01
CA VAL A 108 -1.90 4.18 -4.78
C VAL A 108 -2.33 3.75 -3.38
N LYS A 109 -2.03 4.54 -2.33
CA LYS A 109 -2.50 4.29 -0.95
C LYS A 109 -4.03 4.22 -0.86
N LYS A 110 -4.72 5.14 -1.54
CA LYS A 110 -6.18 5.21 -1.55
C LYS A 110 -6.76 3.98 -2.24
N ILE A 111 -6.26 3.65 -3.43
CA ILE A 111 -6.76 2.55 -4.25
C ILE A 111 -6.51 1.21 -3.56
N TYR A 112 -5.30 0.99 -3.01
CA TYR A 112 -4.97 -0.24 -2.27
C TYR A 112 -5.95 -0.52 -1.11
N LYS A 113 -6.24 0.47 -0.25
CA LYS A 113 -7.19 0.30 0.87
C LYS A 113 -8.63 0.14 0.41
N GLN A 114 -9.03 0.90 -0.61
CA GLN A 114 -10.39 0.80 -1.11
C GLN A 114 -10.61 -0.52 -1.86
N HIS A 115 -9.59 -1.17 -2.44
CA HIS A 115 -9.69 -2.53 -2.96
C HIS A 115 -9.91 -3.57 -1.86
N LEU A 116 -9.31 -3.37 -0.69
CA LEU A 116 -9.50 -4.26 0.45
C LEU A 116 -10.91 -4.16 1.08
N TRP A 117 -11.64 -3.04 0.89
CA TRP A 117 -12.91 -2.82 1.62
C TRP A 117 -14.08 -2.14 0.88
N GLN A 118 -13.91 -1.39 -0.22
CA GLN A 118 -14.95 -0.44 -0.68
C GLN A 118 -15.15 -0.24 -2.19
N TRP A 119 -14.35 -0.78 -3.12
CA TRP A 119 -14.74 -0.79 -4.56
C TRP A 119 -15.80 -1.85 -4.90
N HIS A 120 -16.43 -2.42 -3.86
CA HIS A 120 -17.64 -3.23 -3.97
C HIS A 120 -18.94 -2.41 -4.13
N ILE A 121 -18.88 -1.08 -4.13
CA ILE A 121 -20.08 -0.25 -4.28
C ILE A 121 -20.27 0.04 -5.78
N ASN A 122 -20.96 -0.89 -6.48
CA ASN A 122 -21.47 -0.85 -7.87
C ASN A 122 -20.76 -1.69 -8.94
N ARG A 123 -19.97 -2.72 -8.61
CA ARG A 123 -19.68 -3.81 -9.58
C ARG A 123 -20.48 -5.08 -9.23
N PRO A 124 -21.17 -5.72 -10.19
CA PRO A 124 -21.39 -7.16 -10.12
C PRO A 124 -20.01 -7.82 -10.08
N ILE A 125 -19.78 -8.69 -9.09
CA ILE A 125 -18.49 -9.31 -8.72
C ILE A 125 -17.86 -10.20 -9.84
N LYS A 126 -18.36 -10.17 -11.08
CA LYS A 126 -17.80 -10.98 -12.18
C LYS A 126 -16.51 -10.43 -12.78
N ASP A 127 -16.26 -9.13 -12.72
CA ASP A 127 -15.10 -8.51 -13.35
C ASP A 127 -14.36 -7.65 -12.30
N GLY A 128 -13.44 -8.28 -11.56
CA GLY A 128 -12.56 -7.61 -10.58
C GLY A 128 -11.67 -6.53 -11.21
N ILE A 129 -10.94 -5.81 -10.38
CA ILE A 129 -9.88 -4.91 -10.85
C ILE A 129 -8.77 -5.74 -11.53
N PRO A 130 -8.23 -5.34 -12.69
CA PRO A 130 -7.35 -6.18 -13.50
C PRO A 130 -5.88 -6.08 -13.07
N PHE A 131 -5.56 -6.21 -11.78
CA PHE A 131 -4.16 -6.34 -11.34
C PHE A 131 -3.90 -7.80 -11.02
N ASP A 132 -2.81 -8.32 -11.58
CA ASP A 132 -2.48 -9.75 -11.57
C ASP A 132 -2.25 -10.31 -10.16
N ASP A 133 -2.00 -9.45 -9.18
CA ASP A 133 -1.96 -9.81 -7.77
C ASP A 133 -2.56 -8.68 -6.89
N TYR A 134 -3.23 -9.06 -5.80
CA TYR A 134 -3.75 -8.13 -4.79
C TYR A 134 -2.61 -7.51 -3.92
N SER A 135 -1.46 -7.24 -4.54
CA SER A 135 -0.26 -6.74 -3.88
C SER A 135 -0.08 -5.23 -4.10
N PHE A 136 0.75 -4.62 -3.26
CA PHE A 136 1.20 -3.24 -3.47
C PHE A 136 1.87 -3.08 -4.85
N GLN A 137 2.71 -4.05 -5.25
CA GLN A 137 3.40 -4.03 -6.53
C GLN A 137 2.43 -4.03 -7.72
N GLY A 138 1.39 -4.87 -7.68
CA GLY A 138 0.38 -4.96 -8.72
C GLY A 138 -0.39 -3.66 -8.87
N CYS A 139 -0.87 -3.11 -7.75
CA CYS A 139 -1.54 -1.81 -7.71
C CYS A 139 -0.65 -0.70 -8.27
N TYR A 140 0.60 -0.63 -7.82
CA TYR A 140 1.55 0.38 -8.26
C TYR A 140 1.84 0.27 -9.77
N ASN A 141 2.09 -0.94 -10.28
CA ASN A 141 2.34 -1.16 -11.70
C ASN A 141 1.18 -0.77 -12.59
N TRP A 142 -0.06 -1.03 -12.16
CA TRP A 142 -1.21 -0.61 -12.93
C TRP A 142 -1.39 0.90 -12.96
N VAL A 143 -1.26 1.59 -11.82
CA VAL A 143 -1.37 3.07 -11.84
C VAL A 143 -0.35 3.65 -12.83
N LYS A 144 0.83 3.03 -12.96
CA LYS A 144 1.85 3.40 -13.95
C LYS A 144 1.51 3.01 -15.39
N SER A 145 0.66 2.01 -15.62
CA SER A 145 0.31 1.53 -16.96
C SER A 145 -0.84 2.28 -17.61
N ILE A 146 -1.63 3.03 -16.83
CA ILE A 146 -2.77 3.82 -17.32
C ILE A 146 -2.51 5.33 -17.26
N SER A 147 -3.15 6.09 -18.14
CA SER A 147 -3.04 7.56 -18.17
C SER A 147 -3.97 8.28 -17.19
N GLY A 148 -4.92 7.55 -16.60
CA GLY A 148 -5.95 8.09 -15.72
C GLY A 148 -7.17 7.18 -15.68
N ILE A 149 -8.18 7.58 -14.90
CA ILE A 149 -9.42 6.82 -14.72
C ILE A 149 -10.62 7.61 -15.21
N TYR A 150 -11.62 6.89 -15.73
CA TYR A 150 -12.88 7.49 -16.14
C TYR A 150 -13.95 7.17 -15.10
N TYR A 151 -14.86 8.11 -14.84
CA TYR A 151 -16.02 7.87 -13.99
C TYR A 151 -17.18 8.81 -14.35
N SER A 152 -18.38 8.55 -13.85
CA SER A 152 -19.54 9.40 -14.04
C SER A 152 -19.94 10.11 -12.75
N VAL A 153 -20.46 11.33 -12.92
CA VAL A 153 -20.96 12.18 -11.84
C VAL A 153 -22.38 12.65 -12.14
N TYR A 154 -23.16 12.86 -11.10
CA TYR A 154 -24.41 13.60 -11.18
C TYR A 154 -24.16 15.11 -11.43
N ASN A 155 -25.22 15.86 -11.68
CA ASN A 155 -25.12 17.30 -11.95
C ASN A 155 -24.59 18.10 -10.74
N ASP A 156 -24.81 17.61 -9.52
CA ASP A 156 -24.30 18.16 -8.27
C ASP A 156 -22.81 17.81 -8.01
N GLY A 157 -22.18 17.00 -8.88
CA GLY A 157 -20.80 16.55 -8.73
C GLY A 157 -20.63 15.24 -7.97
N THR A 158 -21.71 14.64 -7.47
CA THR A 158 -21.66 13.37 -6.74
C THR A 158 -21.22 12.24 -7.67
N ARG A 159 -20.14 11.53 -7.32
CA ARG A 159 -19.60 10.39 -8.08
C ARG A 159 -20.55 9.18 -8.03
N CYS A 160 -20.82 8.58 -9.18
CA CYS A 160 -21.84 7.54 -9.32
C CYS A 160 -21.33 6.20 -9.84
N TRP A 161 -20.46 6.21 -10.86
CA TRP A 161 -20.03 4.99 -11.54
C TRP A 161 -18.60 5.11 -12.04
N ASP A 162 -17.79 4.06 -11.90
CA ASP A 162 -16.39 4.06 -12.32
C ASP A 162 -16.13 3.16 -13.53
N PHE A 163 -15.32 3.66 -14.46
CA PHE A 163 -14.80 2.97 -15.65
C PHE A 163 -13.28 2.84 -15.50
N VAL A 164 -12.88 1.96 -14.59
CA VAL A 164 -11.50 1.81 -14.14
C VAL A 164 -10.63 1.07 -15.17
N ASP A 165 -11.22 0.11 -15.87
CA ASP A 165 -10.44 -0.84 -16.67
C ASP A 165 -10.07 -0.25 -18.03
N ASN A 166 -10.95 0.59 -18.59
CA ASN A 166 -10.80 1.17 -19.92
C ASN A 166 -11.61 2.46 -20.04
N LYS A 167 -11.22 3.29 -21.02
CA LYS A 167 -12.05 4.38 -21.51
C LYS A 167 -13.45 3.84 -21.86
N PRO A 168 -14.54 4.46 -21.37
CA PRO A 168 -15.88 3.95 -21.64
C PRO A 168 -16.19 3.99 -23.14
N THR A 169 -16.92 3.00 -23.61
CA THR A 169 -17.42 2.98 -24.98
C THR A 169 -18.44 4.09 -25.20
N TYR A 170 -18.64 4.51 -26.45
CA TYR A 170 -19.71 5.45 -26.83
C TYR A 170 -21.08 5.05 -26.25
N LYS A 171 -21.42 3.75 -26.28
CA LYS A 171 -22.69 3.23 -25.75
C LYS A 171 -22.82 3.44 -24.24
N GLN A 172 -21.74 3.17 -23.49
CA GLN A 172 -21.71 3.38 -22.03
C GLN A 172 -21.78 4.87 -21.68
N ALA A 173 -21.01 5.71 -22.37
CA ALA A 173 -21.02 7.16 -22.17
C ALA A 173 -22.40 7.77 -22.50
N LYS A 174 -23.02 7.34 -23.61
CA LYS A 174 -24.38 7.77 -24.01
C LYS A 174 -25.42 7.35 -22.97
N TYR A 175 -25.31 6.15 -22.43
CA TYR A 175 -26.22 5.66 -21.40
C TYR A 175 -26.15 6.50 -20.11
N GLN A 176 -24.95 6.86 -19.65
CA GLN A 176 -24.80 7.73 -18.47
C GLN A 176 -25.33 9.14 -18.74
N ASN A 177 -25.03 9.74 -19.91
CA ASN A 177 -25.57 11.05 -20.30
C ASN A 177 -27.10 11.06 -20.35
N ASN A 178 -27.74 10.01 -20.88
CA ASN A 178 -29.20 9.89 -20.89
C ASN A 178 -29.81 9.80 -19.47
N LYS A 179 -29.02 9.41 -18.47
CA LYS A 179 -29.40 9.45 -17.05
C LYS A 179 -29.11 10.81 -16.38
N GLY A 180 -28.76 11.84 -17.16
CA GLY A 180 -28.40 13.16 -16.64
C GLY A 180 -27.06 13.19 -15.92
N ARG A 181 -26.11 12.33 -16.29
CA ARG A 181 -24.78 12.24 -15.68
C ARG A 181 -23.69 12.63 -16.65
N ARG A 182 -22.65 13.28 -16.17
CA ARG A 182 -21.47 13.66 -16.97
C ARG A 182 -20.37 12.63 -16.79
N ILE A 183 -19.56 12.41 -17.82
CA ILE A 183 -18.35 11.58 -17.73
C ILE A 183 -17.16 12.48 -17.44
N ILE A 184 -16.32 12.06 -16.50
CA ILE A 184 -15.07 12.71 -16.10
C ILE A 184 -13.91 11.77 -16.42
N PHE A 185 -12.82 12.33 -16.93
CA PHE A 185 -11.50 11.70 -16.97
C PHE A 185 -10.60 12.37 -15.94
N PHE A 186 -10.14 11.60 -14.95
CA PHE A 186 -9.13 12.04 -14.01
C PHE A 186 -7.75 11.59 -14.49
N SER A 187 -6.97 12.57 -14.95
CA SER A 187 -5.66 12.38 -15.56
C SER A 187 -4.58 12.22 -14.50
N PHE A 188 -3.73 11.20 -14.64
CA PHE A 188 -2.56 11.01 -13.78
C PHE A 188 -1.34 11.81 -14.23
N LYS A 189 -1.40 12.42 -15.43
CA LYS A 189 -0.33 13.28 -15.92
C LYS A 189 -0.21 14.57 -15.10
N ASP A 190 -1.35 15.11 -14.68
CA ASP A 190 -1.45 16.41 -14.03
C ASP A 190 -2.41 16.43 -12.84
N TRP A 191 -2.98 15.27 -12.48
CA TRP A 191 -3.85 15.08 -11.32
C TRP A 191 -5.11 15.96 -11.36
N LYS A 192 -5.67 16.16 -12.58
CA LYS A 192 -6.87 16.98 -12.82
C LYS A 192 -8.01 16.22 -13.46
N GLU A 193 -9.20 16.75 -13.24
CA GLU A 193 -10.47 16.24 -13.77
C GLU A 193 -10.89 16.99 -15.04
N TYR A 194 -11.26 16.23 -16.06
CA TYR A 194 -11.67 16.72 -17.36
C TYR A 194 -13.09 16.22 -17.67
N ILE A 195 -14.00 17.15 -17.98
CA ILE A 195 -15.36 16.79 -18.43
C ILE A 195 -15.24 16.30 -19.87
N MET A 196 -15.68 15.06 -20.09
CA MET A 196 -15.60 14.40 -21.38
C MET A 196 -16.90 14.57 -22.17
N ASN A 197 -16.80 15.05 -23.38
CA ASN A 197 -17.92 15.17 -24.31
C ASN A 197 -18.22 13.84 -24.99
N LEU A 198 -19.49 13.63 -25.37
CA LEU A 198 -19.91 12.35 -25.96
C LEU A 198 -19.17 12.02 -27.28
N ASN A 199 -18.75 13.05 -28.03
CA ASN A 199 -17.98 12.88 -29.26
C ASN A 199 -16.56 12.33 -29.03
N GLU A 200 -16.01 12.48 -27.82
CA GLU A 200 -14.67 11.97 -27.49
C GLU A 200 -14.64 10.45 -27.31
N PHE A 201 -15.81 9.78 -27.36
CA PHE A 201 -15.95 8.33 -27.22
C PHE A 201 -16.32 7.62 -28.53
N LYS A 202 -16.42 8.36 -29.64
CA LYS A 202 -16.59 7.80 -31.00
C LYS A 202 -15.24 7.39 -31.57
#